data_AF-A0AAV2IW92-F1
#
_entry.id   AF-A0AAV2IW92-F1
#
_cell.length_a   1.000
_cell.length_b   1.000
_cell.length_c   1.000
_cell.angle_alpha   90.00
_cell.angle_beta   90.00
_cell.angle_gamma   90.00
#
_symmetry.space_group_name_H-M   'P 1'
#
loop_
_entity.id
_entity.type
_entity.pdbx_description
1 polymer ?
#
loop_
_entity_poly.entity_id
_entity_poly.type
_entity_poly.pdbx_seq_one_letter_code
_entity_poly.pdbx_strand_id
1 'polypeptide(L)'
;MGSSRQRGTACVRSRAAVMPLQTHPHREPQSTGALQELPRWMRIYFYGMHGVTLDVLMSSLQGVFKDHGWKLLGFSSVYLLIAHSLNHLALEKLFALRRSFGKRPALFHMVVYPSIYIALQGLIGGLHALTWSSHDPVPWLSLHMSPSGRLCQLLLQYLVALYFTLVFHTGMSQLQYVPSSVQTVSPLQHQDPQRCLPGFLHFLFFGMHGFVDEVVFTSVFNLMEKADHSLSGHTSLWSFLMYGSCSFAVEKLYLHLHFGRGWGTLKRLPLYVCVAYTWELSWGLLLRQFGACSWDYSHYPLHFMGLVTALYLPGWVCLSLYQDVLTTVLLRIRCTQQGSEGPCDTNGLVQVSKKLI
;
A
#
# COMPACT_ATOMS: atom_id res chain seq x y z
N MET A 1 47.62 -40.24 -70.73
CA MET A 1 47.59 -41.27 -69.66
C MET A 1 48.23 -40.68 -68.40
N GLY A 2 47.47 -40.62 -67.28
CA GLY A 2 47.84 -40.38 -65.85
C GLY A 2 48.56 -39.08 -65.42
N SER A 3 47.93 -38.06 -64.80
CA SER A 3 47.59 -37.84 -63.35
C SER A 3 48.81 -37.51 -62.45
N SER A 4 49.12 -36.24 -62.09
CA SER A 4 48.61 -35.36 -60.97
C SER A 4 49.36 -35.57 -59.62
N ARG A 5 49.70 -34.62 -58.73
CA ARG A 5 49.81 -33.14 -58.66
C ARG A 5 50.61 -32.73 -57.37
N GLN A 6 51.54 -31.78 -57.52
CA GLN A 6 52.27 -30.83 -56.62
C GLN A 6 52.17 -30.79 -55.06
N ARG A 7 53.34 -30.53 -54.43
CA ARG A 7 53.69 -29.62 -53.28
C ARG A 7 55.17 -29.21 -53.46
N GLY A 8 55.73 -28.05 -53.12
CA GLY A 8 55.37 -26.88 -52.32
C GLY A 8 56.63 -26.43 -51.57
N THR A 9 57.25 -25.31 -51.93
CA THR A 9 58.53 -24.80 -51.37
C THR A 9 58.35 -23.58 -50.47
N ALA A 10 59.13 -23.55 -49.39
CA ALA A 10 59.23 -22.47 -48.40
C ALA A 10 60.36 -21.47 -48.74
N CYS A 11 60.27 -20.21 -48.27
CA CYS A 11 61.34 -19.50 -47.54
C CYS A 11 60.93 -18.06 -47.09
N VAL A 12 60.86 -17.87 -45.76
CA VAL A 12 61.37 -16.79 -44.87
C VAL A 12 61.56 -15.32 -45.37
N ARG A 13 60.97 -14.33 -44.68
CA ARG A 13 61.70 -13.22 -43.97
C ARG A 13 60.85 -12.23 -43.15
N SER A 14 61.40 -11.93 -41.96
CA SER A 14 61.42 -10.68 -41.18
C SER A 14 60.16 -10.14 -40.47
N ARG A 15 60.28 -10.01 -39.13
CA ARG A 15 59.39 -9.28 -38.20
C ARG A 15 60.02 -7.92 -37.86
N ALA A 16 59.26 -6.83 -37.96
CA ALA A 16 59.44 -5.63 -37.15
C ALA A 16 58.12 -4.85 -37.00
N ALA A 17 57.78 -4.62 -35.72
CA ALA A 17 56.80 -3.74 -35.07
C ALA A 17 55.74 -2.95 -35.87
N VAL A 18 54.47 -3.23 -35.58
CA VAL A 18 53.35 -2.28 -35.63
C VAL A 18 52.63 -2.34 -34.28
N MET A 19 52.55 -1.20 -33.57
CA MET A 19 51.74 -1.06 -32.34
C MET A 19 50.25 -1.27 -32.67
N PRO A 20 49.52 -2.13 -31.95
CA PRO A 20 48.07 -2.12 -32.00
C PRO A 20 47.54 -0.97 -31.13
N LEU A 21 46.72 -0.14 -31.76
CA LEU A 21 45.85 0.86 -31.19
C LEU A 21 45.15 0.34 -29.92
N GLN A 22 45.24 1.09 -28.81
CA GLN A 22 44.50 0.80 -27.58
C GLN A 22 42.99 0.80 -27.87
N THR A 23 42.38 -0.38 -27.88
CA THR A 23 40.93 -0.53 -27.77
C THR A 23 40.51 -0.15 -26.36
N HIS A 24 39.83 0.99 -26.23
CA HIS A 24 39.06 1.33 -25.03
C HIS A 24 38.13 0.16 -24.67
N PRO A 25 38.06 -0.27 -23.40
CA PRO A 25 37.09 -1.28 -23.01
C PRO A 25 35.70 -0.72 -23.23
N HIS A 26 34.90 -1.47 -23.99
CA HIS A 26 33.47 -1.28 -24.16
C HIS A 26 32.84 -0.98 -22.80
N ARG A 27 32.39 0.25 -22.61
CA ARG A 27 31.51 0.63 -21.51
C ARG A 27 30.20 -0.11 -21.78
N GLU A 28 29.98 -1.21 -21.06
CA GLU A 28 28.64 -1.81 -20.98
C GLU A 28 27.65 -0.69 -20.65
N PRO A 29 26.49 -0.61 -21.33
CA PRO A 29 25.48 0.34 -20.94
C PRO A 29 25.08 0.00 -19.51
N GLN A 30 25.37 0.93 -18.60
CA GLN A 30 24.87 0.93 -17.24
C GLN A 30 23.38 0.59 -17.31
N SER A 31 22.98 -0.53 -16.73
CA SER A 31 21.58 -0.89 -16.60
C SER A 31 20.88 0.22 -15.82
N THR A 32 20.25 1.15 -16.53
CA THR A 32 19.22 2.02 -15.97
C THR A 32 18.24 1.11 -15.24
N GLY A 33 18.29 1.11 -13.90
CA GLY A 33 17.50 0.20 -13.10
C GLY A 33 16.02 0.35 -13.46
N ALA A 34 15.47 -0.65 -14.14
CA ALA A 34 14.14 -0.56 -14.71
C ALA A 34 13.13 -0.41 -13.57
N LEU A 35 12.41 0.72 -13.53
CA LEU A 35 11.23 0.85 -12.67
C LEU A 35 10.26 -0.25 -13.06
N GLN A 36 9.91 -1.11 -12.09
CA GLN A 36 9.00 -2.21 -12.31
C GLN A 36 7.60 -1.81 -11.88
N GLU A 37 6.59 -2.41 -12.51
CA GLU A 37 5.24 -2.41 -11.95
C GLU A 37 5.24 -2.95 -10.51
N LEU A 38 4.28 -2.48 -9.71
CA LEU A 38 4.14 -2.91 -8.32
C LEU A 38 4.08 -4.45 -8.19
N PRO A 39 4.90 -5.08 -7.31
CA PRO A 39 4.87 -6.52 -7.09
C PRO A 39 3.50 -7.05 -6.70
N ARG A 40 3.18 -8.28 -7.12
CA ARG A 40 1.86 -8.91 -6.87
C ARG A 40 1.48 -8.96 -5.38
N TRP A 41 2.42 -9.32 -4.51
CA TRP A 41 2.16 -9.39 -3.06
C TRP A 41 1.72 -8.03 -2.49
N MET A 42 2.27 -6.94 -3.02
CA MET A 42 1.99 -5.59 -2.56
C MET A 42 0.64 -5.10 -3.07
N ARG A 43 0.26 -5.49 -4.31
CA ARG A 43 -1.09 -5.28 -4.83
C ARG A 43 -2.13 -5.99 -3.96
N ILE A 44 -1.91 -7.27 -3.67
CA ILE A 44 -2.78 -8.08 -2.80
C ILE A 44 -2.92 -7.42 -1.42
N TYR A 45 -1.81 -6.96 -0.84
CA TYR A 45 -1.84 -6.24 0.44
C TYR A 45 -2.68 -4.95 0.37
N PHE A 46 -2.47 -4.10 -0.65
CA PHE A 46 -3.26 -2.88 -0.82
C PHE A 46 -4.76 -3.15 -1.01
N TYR A 47 -5.10 -4.24 -1.70
CA TYR A 47 -6.48 -4.69 -1.90
C TYR A 47 -7.16 -5.09 -0.60
N GLY A 48 -6.53 -5.96 0.19
CA GLY A 48 -7.05 -6.34 1.49
C GLY A 48 -7.21 -5.13 2.40
N MET A 49 -6.16 -4.30 2.50
CA MET A 49 -6.15 -3.12 3.36
C MET A 49 -7.25 -2.12 3.00
N HIS A 50 -7.47 -1.84 1.70
CA HIS A 50 -8.59 -0.98 1.27
C HIS A 50 -9.96 -1.63 1.55
N GLY A 51 -10.10 -2.94 1.35
CA GLY A 51 -11.32 -3.67 1.66
C GLY A 51 -11.69 -3.58 3.14
N VAL A 52 -10.74 -3.85 4.05
CA VAL A 52 -10.93 -3.70 5.50
C VAL A 52 -11.26 -2.25 5.87
N THR A 53 -10.59 -1.28 5.24
CA THR A 53 -10.90 0.15 5.46
C THR A 53 -12.36 0.46 5.11
N LEU A 54 -12.85 -0.05 3.97
CA LEU A 54 -14.24 0.13 3.58
C LEU A 54 -15.21 -0.60 4.52
N ASP A 55 -14.89 -1.82 4.96
CA ASP A 55 -15.71 -2.54 5.96
C ASP A 55 -15.88 -1.70 7.22
N VAL A 56 -14.78 -1.18 7.77
CA VAL A 56 -14.74 -0.38 8.99
C VAL A 56 -15.50 0.94 8.80
N LEU A 57 -15.26 1.67 7.70
CA LEU A 57 -15.95 2.92 7.41
C LEU A 57 -17.47 2.71 7.28
N MET A 58 -17.88 1.70 6.51
CA MET A 58 -19.30 1.48 6.24
C MET A 58 -20.05 0.96 7.47
N SER A 59 -19.46 0.02 8.22
CA SER A 59 -20.05 -0.46 9.47
C SER A 59 -20.12 0.62 10.55
N SER A 60 -19.09 1.47 10.65
CA SER A 60 -19.10 2.61 11.57
C SER A 60 -20.15 3.66 11.21
N LEU A 61 -20.25 4.04 9.93
CA LEU A 61 -21.29 4.97 9.45
C LEU A 61 -22.70 4.44 9.76
N GLN A 62 -22.95 3.15 9.53
CA GLN A 62 -24.22 2.53 9.89
C GLN A 62 -24.50 2.56 11.40
N GLY A 63 -23.47 2.35 12.23
CA GLY A 63 -23.57 2.48 13.68
C GLY A 63 -23.92 3.91 14.13
N VAL A 64 -23.36 4.93 13.48
CA VAL A 64 -23.70 6.34 13.76
C VAL A 64 -25.17 6.62 13.47
N PHE A 65 -25.68 6.16 12.33
CA PHE A 65 -27.08 6.37 11.95
C PHE A 65 -28.08 5.62 12.85
N LYS A 66 -27.69 4.50 13.45
CA LYS A 66 -28.55 3.71 14.34
C LYS A 66 -28.48 4.17 15.80
N ASP A 67 -27.28 4.32 16.34
CA ASP A 67 -27.07 4.39 17.79
C ASP A 67 -26.52 5.76 18.26
N HIS A 68 -26.26 6.72 17.36
CA HIS A 68 -25.65 8.03 17.66
C HIS A 68 -24.38 7.94 18.53
N GLY A 69 -23.68 6.81 18.49
CA GLY A 69 -22.55 6.51 19.35
C GLY A 69 -21.26 7.17 18.85
N TRP A 70 -20.68 8.06 19.67
CA TRP A 70 -19.40 8.74 19.41
C TRP A 70 -18.17 7.81 19.42
N LYS A 71 -18.35 6.54 19.76
CA LYS A 71 -17.28 5.52 19.74
C LYS A 71 -16.84 5.13 18.33
N LEU A 72 -17.69 5.39 17.32
CA LEU A 72 -17.36 5.20 15.89
C LEU A 72 -16.77 3.80 15.59
N LEU A 73 -17.30 2.76 16.23
CA LEU A 73 -16.82 1.38 16.07
C LEU A 73 -17.15 0.84 14.68
N GLY A 74 -16.16 0.27 14.02
CA GLY A 74 -16.29 -0.48 12.78
C GLY A 74 -15.78 -1.91 12.94
N PHE A 75 -16.24 -2.78 12.05
CA PHE A 75 -16.04 -4.23 12.14
C PHE A 75 -15.50 -4.77 10.82
N SER A 76 -14.60 -5.74 10.90
CA SER A 76 -14.14 -6.54 9.77
C SER A 76 -13.61 -7.88 10.31
N SER A 77 -13.01 -8.71 9.46
CA SER A 77 -12.41 -9.98 9.88
C SER A 77 -11.18 -10.30 9.06
N VAL A 78 -10.34 -11.19 9.59
CA VAL A 78 -9.17 -11.70 8.86
C VAL A 78 -9.60 -12.46 7.60
N TYR A 79 -10.76 -13.13 7.63
CA TYR A 79 -11.35 -13.75 6.45
C TYR A 79 -11.72 -12.74 5.38
N LEU A 80 -12.38 -11.63 5.76
CA LEU A 80 -12.75 -10.58 4.82
C LEU A 80 -11.52 -9.89 4.23
N LEU A 81 -10.47 -9.68 5.02
CA LEU A 81 -9.19 -9.17 4.52
C LEU A 81 -8.67 -10.04 3.35
N ILE A 82 -8.70 -11.37 3.50
CA ILE A 82 -8.29 -12.31 2.45
C ILE A 82 -9.28 -12.27 1.28
N ALA A 83 -10.58 -12.30 1.55
CA ALA A 83 -11.63 -12.28 0.52
C ALA A 83 -11.54 -11.02 -0.35
N HIS A 84 -11.39 -9.83 0.26
CA HIS A 84 -11.18 -8.56 -0.43
C HIS A 84 -9.91 -8.59 -1.27
N SER A 85 -8.81 -9.11 -0.72
CA SER A 85 -7.54 -9.25 -1.43
C SER A 85 -7.68 -10.06 -2.72
N LEU A 86 -8.35 -11.21 -2.65
CA LEU A 86 -8.57 -12.10 -3.79
C LEU A 86 -9.58 -11.53 -4.78
N ASN A 87 -10.66 -10.93 -4.29
CA ASN A 87 -11.70 -10.35 -5.12
C ASN A 87 -11.17 -9.19 -5.96
N HIS A 88 -10.41 -8.28 -5.35
CA HIS A 88 -9.80 -7.16 -6.06
C HIS A 88 -8.67 -7.59 -6.99
N LEU A 89 -7.99 -8.71 -6.72
CA LEU A 89 -7.08 -9.33 -7.68
C LEU A 89 -7.82 -9.82 -8.93
N ALA A 90 -9.01 -10.40 -8.78
CA ALA A 90 -9.87 -10.79 -9.91
C ALA A 90 -10.40 -9.55 -10.67
N LEU A 91 -10.84 -8.52 -9.93
CA LEU A 91 -11.31 -7.26 -10.51
C LEU A 91 -10.19 -6.51 -11.24
N GLU A 92 -8.94 -6.62 -10.81
CA GLU A 92 -7.79 -6.09 -11.54
C GLU A 92 -7.64 -6.77 -12.92
N LYS A 93 -7.85 -8.10 -13.00
CA LYS A 93 -7.84 -8.81 -14.29
C LYS A 93 -8.99 -8.36 -15.19
N LEU A 94 -10.18 -8.16 -14.62
CA LEU A 94 -11.31 -7.57 -15.33
C LEU A 94 -10.96 -6.15 -15.82
N PHE A 95 -10.33 -5.35 -14.99
CA PHE A 95 -9.91 -3.99 -15.32
C PHE A 95 -8.89 -3.97 -16.47
N ALA A 96 -8.00 -4.94 -16.56
CA ALA A 96 -7.09 -5.07 -17.70
C ALA A 96 -7.83 -5.32 -19.03
N LEU A 97 -8.97 -6.02 -18.99
CA LEU A 97 -9.81 -6.30 -20.16
C LEU A 97 -10.49 -5.04 -20.73
N ARG A 98 -10.48 -3.91 -20.01
CA ARG A 98 -11.04 -2.63 -20.49
C ARG A 98 -10.45 -2.19 -21.83
N ARG A 99 -9.20 -2.57 -22.13
CA ARG A 99 -8.53 -2.26 -23.41
C ARG A 99 -9.30 -2.85 -24.61
N SER A 100 -10.00 -3.97 -24.42
CA SER A 100 -10.81 -4.61 -25.46
C SER A 100 -12.12 -3.86 -25.74
N PHE A 101 -12.58 -3.00 -24.82
CA PHE A 101 -13.80 -2.20 -24.96
C PHE A 101 -13.57 -0.86 -25.68
N GLY A 102 -12.46 -0.70 -26.41
CA GLY A 102 -11.92 0.58 -26.90
C GLY A 102 -12.88 1.55 -27.62
N LYS A 103 -13.98 1.08 -28.21
CA LYS A 103 -14.99 1.96 -28.84
C LYS A 103 -16.02 2.54 -27.86
N ARG A 104 -16.15 2.00 -26.63
CA ARG A 104 -17.15 2.42 -25.62
C ARG A 104 -16.62 2.25 -24.18
N PRO A 105 -15.61 3.03 -23.76
CA PRO A 105 -15.02 2.90 -22.42
C PRO A 105 -16.02 3.16 -21.29
N ALA A 106 -17.02 4.03 -21.52
CA ALA A 106 -18.07 4.31 -20.55
C ALA A 106 -18.92 3.07 -20.19
N LEU A 107 -19.20 2.19 -21.16
CA LEU A 107 -19.95 0.95 -20.88
C LEU A 107 -19.18 0.04 -19.92
N PHE A 108 -17.85 -0.01 -20.04
CA PHE A 108 -17.03 -0.79 -19.13
C PHE A 108 -17.09 -0.23 -17.70
N HIS A 109 -16.82 1.06 -17.55
CA HIS A 109 -16.73 1.71 -16.22
C HIS A 109 -18.08 1.84 -15.51
N MET A 110 -19.18 2.07 -16.24
CA MET A 110 -20.50 2.33 -15.65
C MET A 110 -21.39 1.09 -15.56
N VAL A 111 -21.18 0.06 -16.39
CA VAL A 111 -22.09 -1.08 -16.45
C VAL A 111 -21.38 -2.39 -16.16
N VAL A 112 -20.34 -2.74 -16.91
CA VAL A 112 -19.69 -4.06 -16.81
C VAL A 112 -18.99 -4.21 -15.47
N TYR A 113 -18.15 -3.24 -15.11
CA TYR A 113 -17.37 -3.31 -13.88
C TYR A 113 -18.26 -3.26 -12.62
N PRO A 114 -19.22 -2.31 -12.47
CA PRO A 114 -20.10 -2.29 -11.30
C PRO A 114 -20.97 -3.54 -11.16
N SER A 115 -21.50 -4.07 -12.26
CA SER A 115 -22.30 -5.31 -12.22
C SER A 115 -21.51 -6.49 -11.66
N ILE A 116 -20.27 -6.68 -12.15
CA ILE A 116 -19.41 -7.79 -11.68
C ILE A 116 -18.97 -7.55 -10.24
N TYR A 117 -18.62 -6.31 -9.87
CA TYR A 117 -18.28 -5.96 -8.49
C TYR A 117 -19.40 -6.30 -7.52
N ILE A 118 -20.64 -5.86 -7.81
CA ILE A 118 -21.81 -6.11 -6.96
C ILE A 118 -22.09 -7.62 -6.85
N ALA A 119 -21.98 -8.37 -7.97
CA ALA A 119 -22.16 -9.82 -7.95
C ALA A 119 -21.12 -10.52 -7.04
N LEU A 120 -19.84 -10.10 -7.12
CA LEU A 120 -18.78 -10.66 -6.29
C LEU A 120 -18.95 -10.30 -4.81
N GLN A 121 -19.35 -9.07 -4.49
CA GLN A 121 -19.66 -8.66 -3.12
C GLN A 121 -20.86 -9.44 -2.57
N GLY A 122 -21.91 -9.63 -3.37
CA GLY A 122 -23.05 -10.48 -3.01
C GLY A 122 -22.65 -11.93 -2.73
N LEU A 123 -21.71 -12.50 -3.51
CA LEU A 123 -21.17 -13.83 -3.27
C LEU A 123 -20.41 -13.92 -1.95
N ILE A 124 -19.54 -12.94 -1.65
CA ILE A 124 -18.80 -12.88 -0.38
C ILE A 124 -19.78 -12.80 0.80
N GLY A 125 -20.81 -11.97 0.69
CA GLY A 125 -21.84 -11.82 1.73
C GLY A 125 -22.64 -13.09 1.95
N GLY A 126 -23.04 -13.76 0.87
CA GLY A 126 -23.73 -15.04 0.92
C GLY A 126 -22.88 -16.13 1.58
N LEU A 127 -21.61 -16.26 1.17
CA LEU A 127 -20.68 -17.21 1.78
C LEU A 127 -20.46 -16.90 3.26
N HIS A 128 -20.25 -15.64 3.62
CA HIS A 128 -20.06 -15.22 5.00
C HIS A 128 -21.28 -15.58 5.86
N ALA A 129 -22.50 -15.27 5.39
CA ALA A 129 -23.74 -15.61 6.07
C ALA A 129 -23.92 -17.13 6.28
N LEU A 130 -23.53 -17.94 5.29
CA LEU A 130 -23.58 -19.41 5.40
C LEU A 130 -22.57 -19.95 6.42
N THR A 131 -21.37 -19.37 6.46
CA THR A 131 -20.29 -19.86 7.33
C THR A 131 -20.41 -19.36 8.77
N TRP A 132 -20.97 -18.16 8.99
CA TRP A 132 -20.90 -17.46 10.27
C TRP A 132 -22.27 -16.92 10.74
N SER A 133 -23.27 -17.79 10.71
CA SER A 133 -24.68 -17.51 11.06
C SER A 133 -24.91 -16.96 12.49
N SER A 134 -23.91 -16.92 13.38
CA SER A 134 -24.06 -16.64 14.81
C SER A 134 -23.35 -15.40 15.34
N HIS A 135 -22.57 -14.67 14.54
CA HIS A 135 -21.87 -13.45 14.98
C HIS A 135 -22.19 -12.25 14.08
N ASP A 136 -22.12 -11.05 14.69
CA ASP A 136 -22.70 -9.80 14.21
C ASP A 136 -22.60 -9.60 12.70
N PRO A 137 -23.73 -9.36 12.01
CA PRO A 137 -23.73 -9.24 10.56
C PRO A 137 -22.88 -8.05 10.17
N VAL A 138 -21.90 -8.29 9.30
CA VAL A 138 -21.25 -7.22 8.53
C VAL A 138 -22.38 -6.46 7.81
N PRO A 139 -22.79 -5.27 8.27
CA PRO A 139 -24.20 -4.90 8.11
C PRO A 139 -24.55 -4.40 6.70
N TRP A 140 -23.56 -4.30 5.81
CA TRP A 140 -23.71 -4.02 4.38
C TRP A 140 -23.62 -5.26 3.47
N LEU A 141 -23.60 -6.47 4.06
CA LEU A 141 -23.76 -7.77 3.37
C LEU A 141 -25.02 -8.51 3.84
N SER A 142 -25.72 -7.97 4.84
CA SER A 142 -26.92 -8.58 5.40
C SER A 142 -28.09 -8.52 4.41
N LEU A 143 -28.68 -9.69 4.13
CA LEU A 143 -29.85 -9.84 3.26
C LEU A 143 -31.16 -9.36 3.91
N HIS A 144 -31.13 -9.08 5.22
CA HIS A 144 -32.32 -8.80 6.03
C HIS A 144 -32.53 -7.29 6.24
N MET A 145 -32.77 -6.56 5.14
CA MET A 145 -33.10 -5.14 5.16
C MET A 145 -34.46 -4.85 4.52
N SER A 146 -35.11 -3.77 4.97
CA SER A 146 -36.29 -3.18 4.32
C SER A 146 -36.01 -2.94 2.82
N PRO A 147 -37.02 -3.01 1.93
CA PRO A 147 -36.83 -2.73 0.50
C PRO A 147 -36.08 -1.42 0.21
N SER A 148 -36.35 -0.35 0.98
CA SER A 148 -35.64 0.93 0.87
C SER A 148 -34.17 0.85 1.31
N GLY A 149 -33.88 0.07 2.35
CA GLY A 149 -32.52 -0.19 2.82
C GLY A 149 -31.67 -0.94 1.79
N ARG A 150 -32.26 -1.95 1.13
CA ARG A 150 -31.60 -2.70 0.05
C ARG A 150 -31.25 -1.82 -1.15
N LEU A 151 -32.13 -0.90 -1.53
CA LEU A 151 -31.86 0.06 -2.60
C LEU A 151 -30.72 1.01 -2.24
N CYS A 152 -30.71 1.53 -1.01
CA CYS A 152 -29.62 2.39 -0.52
C CYS A 152 -28.27 1.66 -0.51
N GLN A 153 -28.26 0.41 -0.05
CA GLN A 153 -27.07 -0.45 -0.04
C GLN A 153 -26.55 -0.75 -1.45
N LEU A 154 -27.44 -1.07 -2.40
CA LEU A 154 -27.06 -1.28 -3.81
C LEU A 154 -26.47 -0.01 -4.43
N LEU A 155 -27.07 1.15 -4.17
CA LEU A 155 -26.55 2.44 -4.62
C LEU A 155 -25.15 2.69 -4.05
N LEU A 156 -24.96 2.44 -2.76
CA LEU A 156 -23.66 2.58 -2.10
C LEU A 156 -22.61 1.64 -2.71
N GLN A 157 -22.95 0.37 -2.91
CA GLN A 157 -22.05 -0.60 -3.57
C GLN A 157 -21.71 -0.20 -5.00
N TYR A 158 -22.67 0.37 -5.73
CA TYR A 158 -22.44 0.91 -7.07
C TYR A 158 -21.46 2.10 -7.04
N LEU A 159 -21.64 3.05 -6.12
CA LEU A 159 -20.72 4.19 -5.94
C LEU A 159 -19.30 3.72 -5.57
N VAL A 160 -19.18 2.72 -4.68
CA VAL A 160 -17.90 2.10 -4.33
C VAL A 160 -17.27 1.41 -5.55
N ALA A 161 -18.06 0.73 -6.38
CA ALA A 161 -17.56 0.14 -7.61
C ALA A 161 -17.01 1.19 -8.58
N LEU A 162 -17.71 2.34 -8.71
CA LEU A 162 -17.24 3.48 -9.49
C LEU A 162 -15.93 4.05 -8.93
N TYR A 163 -15.82 4.19 -7.61
CA TYR A 163 -14.57 4.57 -6.97
C TYR A 163 -13.43 3.62 -7.34
N PHE A 164 -13.67 2.30 -7.28
CA PHE A 164 -12.62 1.33 -7.58
C PHE A 164 -12.14 1.40 -9.03
N THR A 165 -13.06 1.53 -9.98
CA THR A 165 -12.71 1.55 -11.41
C THR A 165 -12.11 2.89 -11.85
N LEU A 166 -12.60 4.01 -11.32
CA LEU A 166 -12.17 5.34 -11.74
C LEU A 166 -10.92 5.80 -11.00
N VAL A 167 -10.87 5.61 -9.68
CA VAL A 167 -9.84 6.17 -8.80
C VAL A 167 -8.83 5.10 -8.43
N PHE A 168 -9.26 4.01 -7.80
CA PHE A 168 -8.35 3.07 -7.16
C PHE A 168 -7.46 2.31 -8.15
N HIS A 169 -8.04 1.64 -9.15
CA HIS A 169 -7.26 0.89 -10.15
C HIS A 169 -6.39 1.82 -11.00
N THR A 170 -6.88 3.04 -11.31
CA THR A 170 -6.10 4.07 -11.98
C THR A 170 -4.90 4.51 -11.14
N GLY A 171 -5.11 4.82 -9.85
CA GLY A 171 -4.03 5.20 -8.93
C GLY A 171 -3.01 4.08 -8.75
N MET A 172 -3.47 2.85 -8.57
CA MET A 172 -2.60 1.65 -8.49
C MET A 172 -1.75 1.46 -9.73
N SER A 173 -2.28 1.75 -10.93
CA SER A 173 -1.52 1.64 -12.18
C SER A 173 -0.43 2.71 -12.34
N GLN A 174 -0.52 3.81 -11.58
CA GLN A 174 0.49 4.88 -11.55
C GLN A 174 1.62 4.59 -10.55
N LEU A 175 1.52 3.54 -9.73
CA LEU A 175 2.54 3.18 -8.74
C LEU A 175 3.61 2.27 -9.36
N GLN A 176 4.86 2.67 -9.19
CA GLN A 176 6.05 1.92 -9.59
C GLN A 176 6.88 1.51 -8.37
N TYR A 177 7.60 0.40 -8.49
CA TYR A 177 8.44 -0.14 -7.43
C TYR A 177 9.91 -0.16 -7.84
N VAL A 178 10.78 0.29 -6.94
CA VAL A 178 12.24 0.26 -7.12
C VAL A 178 12.84 -0.91 -6.34
N PRO A 179 13.41 -1.94 -7.01
CA PRO A 179 14.01 -3.09 -6.34
C PRO A 179 15.27 -2.73 -5.54
N SER A 180 15.57 -3.51 -4.48
CA SER A 180 16.73 -3.32 -3.61
C SER A 180 18.08 -3.39 -4.33
N SER A 181 18.18 -4.14 -5.44
CA SER A 181 19.43 -4.33 -6.19
C SER A 181 19.94 -3.07 -6.90
N VAL A 182 19.10 -2.02 -6.99
CA VAL A 182 19.38 -0.80 -7.76
C VAL A 182 19.87 0.35 -6.87
N GLN A 183 19.89 0.20 -5.53
CA GLN A 183 20.32 1.27 -4.64
C GLN A 183 21.85 1.43 -4.59
N THR A 184 22.43 2.00 -5.64
CA THR A 184 23.74 2.64 -5.57
C THR A 184 23.55 4.08 -5.08
N VAL A 185 23.77 4.27 -3.78
CA VAL A 185 24.26 5.50 -3.10
C VAL A 185 23.48 6.82 -3.32
N SER A 186 22.94 7.33 -2.20
CA SER A 186 22.53 8.73 -1.92
C SER A 186 21.16 9.23 -2.42
N PRO A 187 20.07 9.02 -1.66
CA PRO A 187 18.76 9.59 -1.95
C PRO A 187 18.65 11.10 -1.72
N LEU A 188 19.51 11.72 -0.90
CA LEU A 188 19.31 13.11 -0.46
C LEU A 188 19.96 14.18 -1.33
N GLN A 189 20.79 13.84 -2.32
CA GLN A 189 21.50 14.87 -3.11
C GLN A 189 20.93 15.12 -4.51
N HIS A 190 20.18 14.18 -5.08
CA HIS A 190 19.56 14.31 -6.42
C HIS A 190 18.22 13.54 -6.52
N GLN A 191 17.40 13.49 -5.45
CA GLN A 191 16.02 13.05 -5.61
C GLN A 191 15.18 14.20 -6.17
N ASP A 192 14.72 14.04 -7.40
CA ASP A 192 13.66 14.87 -7.96
C ASP A 192 12.42 14.78 -7.03
N PRO A 193 11.98 15.87 -6.38
CA PRO A 193 10.84 15.86 -5.46
C PRO A 193 9.56 15.33 -6.10
N GLN A 194 9.48 15.38 -7.43
CA GLN A 194 8.30 15.05 -8.23
C GLN A 194 8.03 13.55 -8.42
N ARG A 195 8.95 12.66 -8.02
CA ARG A 195 8.77 11.19 -8.18
C ARG A 195 8.43 10.45 -6.89
N CYS A 196 8.51 11.10 -5.73
CA CYS A 196 8.19 10.48 -4.45
C CYS A 196 6.68 10.50 -4.19
N LEU A 197 6.18 9.46 -3.54
CA LEU A 197 4.79 9.40 -3.13
C LEU A 197 4.49 10.58 -2.17
N PRO A 198 3.46 11.41 -2.43
CA PRO A 198 3.10 12.53 -1.57
C PRO A 198 2.87 12.15 -0.10
N GLY A 199 3.24 13.03 0.83
CA GLY A 199 3.12 12.75 2.27
C GLY A 199 1.69 12.44 2.74
N PHE A 200 0.66 13.01 2.11
CA PHE A 200 -0.71 12.68 2.45
C PHE A 200 -1.07 11.23 2.09
N LEU A 201 -0.50 10.67 1.01
CA LEU A 201 -0.71 9.27 0.64
C LEU A 201 -0.01 8.33 1.61
N HIS A 202 1.13 8.74 2.18
CA HIS A 202 1.78 8.01 3.27
C HIS A 202 0.89 7.98 4.52
N PHE A 203 0.31 9.13 4.89
CA PHE A 203 -0.63 9.20 6.01
C PHE A 203 -1.87 8.33 5.79
N LEU A 204 -2.48 8.41 4.60
CA LEU A 204 -3.62 7.56 4.23
C LEU A 204 -3.24 6.07 4.30
N PHE A 205 -2.08 5.71 3.77
CA PHE A 205 -1.56 4.34 3.85
C PHE A 205 -1.44 3.87 5.30
N PHE A 206 -0.78 4.64 6.15
CA PHE A 206 -0.60 4.28 7.55
C PHE A 206 -1.91 4.22 8.34
N GLY A 207 -2.86 5.12 8.05
CA GLY A 207 -4.17 5.08 8.69
C GLY A 207 -4.97 3.84 8.30
N MET A 208 -5.00 3.49 7.01
CA MET A 208 -5.65 2.27 6.52
C MET A 208 -4.96 1.01 7.04
N HIS A 209 -3.63 1.03 7.12
CA HIS A 209 -2.86 -0.06 7.69
C HIS A 209 -3.13 -0.24 9.19
N GLY A 210 -3.26 0.86 9.93
CA GLY A 210 -3.65 0.82 11.35
C GLY A 210 -4.99 0.15 11.59
N PHE A 211 -5.96 0.29 10.68
CA PHE A 211 -7.20 -0.50 10.74
C PHE A 211 -6.96 -1.99 10.59
N VAL A 212 -6.07 -2.39 9.68
CA VAL A 212 -5.70 -3.81 9.53
C VAL A 212 -5.03 -4.31 10.80
N ASP A 213 -4.09 -3.54 11.37
CA ASP A 213 -3.40 -3.91 12.60
C ASP A 213 -4.37 -4.10 13.77
N GLU A 214 -5.32 -3.17 13.96
CA GLU A 214 -6.29 -3.26 15.04
C GLU A 214 -7.31 -4.38 14.84
N VAL A 215 -7.80 -4.59 13.61
CA VAL A 215 -8.71 -5.71 13.29
C VAL A 215 -8.02 -7.05 13.51
N VAL A 216 -6.76 -7.20 13.08
CA VAL A 216 -5.98 -8.43 13.32
C VAL A 216 -5.70 -8.62 14.81
N PHE A 217 -5.28 -7.56 15.51
CA PHE A 217 -5.00 -7.62 16.94
C PHE A 217 -6.23 -8.02 17.75
N THR A 218 -7.37 -7.33 17.54
CA THR A 218 -8.62 -7.64 18.24
C THR A 218 -9.17 -9.02 17.86
N SER A 219 -8.99 -9.45 16.61
CA SER A 219 -9.33 -10.81 16.18
C SER A 219 -8.50 -11.87 16.88
N VAL A 220 -7.18 -11.70 16.99
CA VAL A 220 -6.30 -12.64 17.70
C VAL A 220 -6.64 -12.65 19.18
N PHE A 221 -6.92 -11.49 19.77
CA PHE A 221 -7.32 -11.38 21.16
C PHE A 221 -8.66 -12.11 21.43
N ASN A 222 -9.66 -11.90 20.58
CA ASN A 222 -10.94 -12.63 20.63
C ASN A 222 -10.74 -14.15 20.47
N LEU A 223 -9.85 -14.58 19.57
CA LEU A 223 -9.52 -15.99 19.40
C LEU A 223 -8.85 -16.58 20.65
N MET A 224 -7.92 -15.86 21.27
CA MET A 224 -7.16 -16.36 22.43
C MET A 224 -7.99 -16.36 23.71
N GLU A 225 -8.75 -15.30 23.96
CA GLU A 225 -9.50 -15.14 25.21
C GLU A 225 -10.86 -15.84 25.16
N LYS A 226 -11.54 -15.80 24.02
CA LYS A 226 -12.93 -16.29 23.88
C LYS A 226 -13.04 -17.54 23.01
N ALA A 227 -11.92 -18.07 22.49
CA ALA A 227 -11.91 -19.17 21.52
C ALA A 227 -12.80 -18.92 20.29
N ASP A 228 -12.99 -17.66 19.92
CA ASP A 228 -13.83 -17.29 18.78
C ASP A 228 -13.10 -17.53 17.46
N HIS A 229 -13.48 -18.60 16.77
CA HIS A 229 -12.94 -18.98 15.47
C HIS A 229 -13.45 -18.11 14.31
N SER A 230 -14.32 -17.12 14.57
CA SER A 230 -14.80 -16.16 13.56
C SER A 230 -13.70 -15.30 12.95
N LEU A 231 -12.58 -15.16 13.66
CA LEU A 231 -11.53 -14.20 13.36
C LEU A 231 -12.11 -12.78 13.13
N SER A 232 -13.18 -12.45 13.84
CA SER A 232 -13.81 -11.15 13.82
C SER A 232 -13.01 -10.16 14.66
N GLY A 233 -12.77 -9.00 14.09
CA GLY A 233 -12.08 -7.89 14.71
C GLY A 233 -12.91 -6.62 14.63
N HIS A 234 -12.62 -5.69 15.53
CA HIS A 234 -13.26 -4.38 15.55
C HIS A 234 -12.20 -3.32 15.76
N THR A 235 -12.49 -2.10 15.30
CA THR A 235 -11.62 -0.95 15.44
C THR A 235 -12.45 0.32 15.53
N SER A 236 -11.94 1.37 16.15
CA SER A 236 -12.59 2.69 16.11
C SER A 236 -12.15 3.49 14.88
N LEU A 237 -12.97 4.43 14.37
CA LEU A 237 -12.49 5.38 13.35
C LEU A 237 -11.34 6.27 13.85
N TRP A 238 -11.26 6.49 15.16
CA TRP A 238 -10.15 7.22 15.79
C TRP A 238 -8.81 6.52 15.55
N SER A 239 -8.81 5.20 15.44
CA SER A 239 -7.63 4.39 15.17
C SER A 239 -6.92 4.80 13.88
N PHE A 240 -7.67 5.19 12.84
CA PHE A 240 -7.08 5.74 11.62
C PHE A 240 -6.18 6.95 11.91
N LEU A 241 -6.68 7.88 12.72
CA LEU A 241 -5.96 9.09 13.08
C LEU A 241 -4.80 8.77 14.03
N MET A 242 -5.01 7.88 15.00
CA MET A 242 -4.00 7.48 15.97
C MET A 242 -2.80 6.81 15.30
N TYR A 243 -3.01 5.71 14.60
CA TYR A 243 -1.94 4.96 13.93
C TYR A 243 -1.41 5.73 12.73
N GLY A 244 -2.28 6.35 11.93
CA GLY A 244 -1.86 7.16 10.79
C GLY A 244 -0.91 8.27 11.18
N SER A 245 -1.21 9.02 12.25
CA SER A 245 -0.34 10.11 12.72
C SER A 245 0.92 9.59 13.41
N CYS A 246 0.82 8.52 14.20
CA CYS A 246 1.97 7.91 14.87
C CYS A 246 2.99 7.40 13.85
N SER A 247 2.55 6.57 12.91
CA SER A 247 3.41 5.97 11.88
C SER A 247 3.97 7.02 10.92
N PHE A 248 3.20 8.08 10.62
CA PHE A 248 3.72 9.21 9.85
C PHE A 248 4.82 9.98 10.61
N ALA A 249 4.66 10.20 11.92
CA ALA A 249 5.70 10.81 12.74
C ALA A 249 6.95 9.91 12.84
N VAL A 250 6.77 8.61 13.03
CA VAL A 250 7.86 7.61 13.05
C VAL A 250 8.57 7.55 11.70
N GLU A 251 7.87 7.69 10.57
CA GLU A 251 8.50 7.79 9.26
C GLU A 251 9.40 9.03 9.17
N LYS A 252 8.95 10.21 9.59
CA LYS A 252 9.79 11.41 9.55
C LYS A 252 11.01 11.27 10.46
N LEU A 253 10.83 10.64 11.61
CA LEU A 253 11.92 10.28 12.50
C LEU A 253 12.88 9.27 11.85
N TYR A 254 12.37 8.25 11.15
CA TYR A 254 13.17 7.30 10.37
C TYR A 254 14.02 8.04 9.34
N LEU A 255 13.42 8.92 8.54
CA LEU A 255 14.13 9.68 7.51
C LEU A 255 15.26 10.53 8.11
N HIS A 256 14.98 11.22 9.22
CA HIS A 256 15.97 12.05 9.91
C HIS A 256 17.11 11.22 10.52
N LEU A 257 16.79 10.13 11.24
CA LEU A 257 17.80 9.33 11.94
C LEU A 257 18.61 8.45 10.98
N HIS A 258 17.97 7.82 10.01
CA HIS A 258 18.63 6.93 9.06
C HIS A 258 19.46 7.73 8.05
N PHE A 259 18.86 8.67 7.34
CA PHE A 259 19.54 9.38 6.26
C PHE A 259 20.31 10.61 6.75
N GLY A 260 19.83 11.30 7.78
CA GLY A 260 20.52 12.47 8.34
C GLY A 260 21.67 12.09 9.28
N ARG A 261 21.47 11.10 10.15
CA ARG A 261 22.46 10.70 11.18
C ARG A 261 23.16 9.37 10.95
N GLY A 262 22.75 8.58 9.95
CA GLY A 262 23.35 7.27 9.67
C GLY A 262 23.09 6.22 10.76
N TRP A 263 22.04 6.39 11.57
CA TRP A 263 21.77 5.46 12.67
C TRP A 263 21.21 4.14 12.13
N GLY A 264 21.83 3.02 12.53
CA GLY A 264 21.29 1.68 12.28
C GLY A 264 20.02 1.40 13.08
N THR A 265 19.26 0.38 12.67
CA THR A 265 17.92 0.06 13.22
C THR A 265 17.91 -0.03 14.75
N LEU A 266 18.88 -0.73 15.37
CA LEU A 266 18.96 -0.92 16.83
C LEU A 266 19.01 0.39 17.63
N LYS A 267 19.61 1.45 17.07
CA LYS A 267 19.65 2.77 17.73
C LYS A 267 18.35 3.56 17.57
N ARG A 268 17.56 3.27 16.52
CA ARG A 268 16.29 3.95 16.23
C ARG A 268 15.12 3.35 17.02
N LEU A 269 15.14 2.03 17.19
CA LEU A 269 14.12 1.24 17.91
C LEU A 269 13.66 1.84 19.24
N PRO A 270 14.55 2.17 20.20
CA PRO A 270 14.11 2.73 21.48
C PRO A 270 13.34 4.05 21.31
N LEU A 271 13.74 4.89 20.35
CA LEU A 271 13.04 6.14 20.07
C LEU A 271 11.64 5.91 19.50
N TYR A 272 11.48 4.90 18.63
CA TYR A 272 10.16 4.54 18.10
C TYR A 272 9.23 4.05 19.21
N VAL A 273 9.74 3.21 20.12
CA VAL A 273 8.99 2.74 21.29
C VAL A 273 8.59 3.90 22.20
N CYS A 274 9.50 4.85 22.47
CA CYS A 274 9.17 6.06 23.23
C CYS A 274 8.07 6.90 22.57
N VAL A 275 8.16 7.08 21.24
CA VAL A 275 7.11 7.77 20.47
C VAL A 275 5.78 7.03 20.57
N ALA A 276 5.77 5.71 20.41
CA ALA A 276 4.55 4.89 20.50
C ALA A 276 3.86 5.03 21.87
N TYR A 277 4.60 4.87 22.97
CA TYR A 277 4.05 5.06 24.32
C TYR A 277 3.54 6.48 24.56
N THR A 278 4.26 7.50 24.06
CA THR A 278 3.83 8.90 24.18
C THR A 278 2.55 9.15 23.38
N TRP A 279 2.42 8.55 22.19
CA TRP A 279 1.25 8.66 21.34
C TRP A 279 0.04 7.96 21.96
N GLU A 280 0.21 6.72 22.44
CA GLU A 280 -0.84 5.94 23.11
C GLU A 280 -1.35 6.68 24.34
N LEU A 281 -0.45 7.24 25.17
CA LEU A 281 -0.84 8.05 26.32
C LEU A 281 -1.58 9.32 25.91
N SER A 282 -1.09 10.04 24.90
CA SER A 282 -1.69 11.31 24.44
C SER A 282 -3.09 11.11 23.89
N TRP A 283 -3.28 10.12 23.03
CA TRP A 283 -4.60 9.77 22.50
C TRP A 283 -5.52 9.16 23.53
N GLY A 284 -5.00 8.34 24.45
CA GLY A 284 -5.77 7.83 25.58
C GLY A 284 -6.33 8.98 26.45
N LEU A 285 -5.50 9.98 26.75
CA LEU A 285 -5.95 11.17 27.51
C LEU A 285 -6.99 11.98 26.72
N LEU A 286 -6.77 12.21 25.42
CA LEU A 286 -7.69 12.95 24.57
C LEU A 286 -9.04 12.25 24.44
N LEU A 287 -9.05 10.97 24.07
CA LEU A 287 -10.28 10.19 23.89
C LEU A 287 -11.03 9.97 25.20
N ARG A 288 -10.32 9.91 26.33
CA ARG A 288 -10.95 9.83 27.66
C ARG A 288 -11.76 11.07 28.00
N GLN A 289 -11.38 12.27 27.51
CA GLN A 289 -12.18 13.49 27.69
C GLN A 289 -13.54 13.40 26.98
N PHE A 290 -13.63 12.63 25.90
CA PHE A 290 -14.85 12.43 25.12
C PHE A 290 -15.57 11.11 25.43
N GLY A 291 -15.11 10.33 26.42
CA GLY A 291 -15.66 9.00 26.73
C GLY A 291 -15.51 7.98 25.58
N ALA A 292 -14.56 8.22 24.67
CA ALA A 292 -14.32 7.43 23.46
C ALA A 292 -13.10 6.50 23.57
N CYS A 293 -12.36 6.54 24.68
CA CYS A 293 -11.22 5.66 24.90
C CYS A 293 -11.69 4.21 25.02
N SER A 294 -11.22 3.34 24.11
CA SER A 294 -11.67 1.95 24.01
C SER A 294 -10.85 0.98 24.88
N TRP A 295 -9.69 1.41 25.40
CA TRP A 295 -8.82 0.57 26.22
C TRP A 295 -8.66 1.09 27.64
N ASP A 296 -8.52 0.15 28.58
CA ASP A 296 -8.17 0.38 29.97
C ASP A 296 -7.30 -0.77 30.50
N TYR A 297 -6.02 -0.47 30.76
CA TYR A 297 -5.01 -1.39 31.26
C TYR A 297 -4.85 -1.36 32.78
N SER A 298 -5.80 -0.78 33.53
CA SER A 298 -5.72 -0.71 35.01
C SER A 298 -5.64 -2.07 35.70
N HIS A 299 -5.99 -3.15 34.98
CA HIS A 299 -5.87 -4.53 35.45
C HIS A 299 -4.46 -5.13 35.29
N TYR A 300 -3.59 -4.52 34.49
CA TYR A 300 -2.20 -4.97 34.31
C TYR A 300 -1.24 -4.30 35.30
N PRO A 301 -0.21 -5.01 35.79
CA PRO A 301 0.83 -4.38 36.57
C PRO A 301 1.61 -3.35 35.73
N LEU A 302 2.33 -2.43 36.39
CA LEU A 302 3.15 -1.40 35.71
C LEU A 302 2.38 -0.55 34.68
N HIS A 303 1.07 -0.38 34.89
CA HIS A 303 0.26 0.54 34.11
C HIS A 303 0.51 1.99 34.56
N PHE A 304 0.41 2.92 33.62
CA PHE A 304 0.42 4.34 33.90
C PHE A 304 -0.93 4.94 33.51
N MET A 305 -1.67 5.46 34.50
CA MET A 305 -3.03 6.02 34.37
C MET A 305 -4.09 5.07 33.77
N GLY A 306 -3.76 3.78 33.65
CA GLY A 306 -4.59 2.79 32.95
C GLY A 306 -4.55 2.94 31.42
N LEU A 307 -3.73 3.85 30.89
CA LEU A 307 -3.69 4.17 29.45
C LEU A 307 -2.54 3.52 28.71
N VAL A 308 -1.43 3.24 29.40
CA VAL A 308 -0.28 2.52 28.85
C VAL A 308 0.20 1.48 29.86
N THR A 309 0.76 0.37 29.38
CA THR A 309 1.39 -0.66 30.23
C THR A 309 2.78 -1.02 29.74
N ALA A 310 3.73 -1.12 30.68
CA ALA A 310 5.09 -1.58 30.38
C ALA A 310 5.12 -3.05 29.90
N LEU A 311 4.07 -3.85 30.19
CA LEU A 311 3.99 -5.24 29.73
C LEU A 311 3.92 -5.35 28.21
N TYR A 312 3.44 -4.32 27.52
CA TYR A 312 3.35 -4.30 26.06
C TYR A 312 4.66 -3.91 25.39
N LEU A 313 5.74 -3.67 26.16
CA LEU A 313 7.05 -3.30 25.63
C LEU A 313 7.56 -4.30 24.57
N PRO A 314 7.48 -5.64 24.74
CA PRO A 314 7.88 -6.58 23.70
C PRO A 314 7.06 -6.41 22.41
N GLY A 315 5.75 -6.18 22.55
CA GLY A 315 4.86 -5.89 21.42
C GLY A 315 5.25 -4.62 20.68
N TRP A 316 5.53 -3.53 21.41
CA TRP A 316 5.98 -2.27 20.83
C TRP A 316 7.34 -2.37 20.15
N VAL A 317 8.26 -3.17 20.67
CA VAL A 317 9.55 -3.45 20.01
C VAL A 317 9.32 -4.18 18.68
N CYS A 318 8.49 -5.22 18.67
CA CYS A 318 8.13 -5.94 17.44
C CYS A 318 7.44 -5.03 16.42
N LEU A 319 6.50 -4.21 16.86
CA LEU A 319 5.79 -3.26 15.99
C LEU A 319 6.73 -2.17 15.47
N SER A 320 7.70 -1.72 16.28
CA SER A 320 8.72 -0.75 15.86
C SER A 320 9.67 -1.33 14.80
N LEU A 321 10.04 -2.61 14.90
CA LEU A 321 10.78 -3.31 13.83
C LEU A 321 9.96 -3.39 12.56
N TYR A 322 8.70 -3.79 12.70
CA TYR A 322 7.77 -3.90 11.60
C TYR A 322 7.58 -2.56 10.89
N GLN A 323 7.39 -1.47 11.63
CA GLN A 323 7.28 -0.11 11.11
C GLN A 323 8.56 0.34 10.38
N ASP A 324 9.75 -0.04 10.86
CA ASP A 324 11.04 0.28 10.20
C ASP A 324 11.16 -0.44 8.84
N VAL A 325 10.76 -1.71 8.77
CA VAL A 325 10.69 -2.50 7.52
C VAL A 325 9.64 -1.91 6.58
N LEU A 326 8.45 -1.61 7.09
CA LEU A 326 7.34 -1.05 6.34
C LEU A 326 7.69 0.29 5.71
N THR A 327 8.32 1.19 6.47
CA THR A 327 8.80 2.49 5.98
C THR A 327 9.82 2.29 4.86
N THR A 328 10.74 1.33 5.02
CA THR A 328 11.72 1.00 3.98
C THR A 328 11.06 0.50 2.69
N VAL A 329 10.01 -0.31 2.81
CA VAL A 329 9.22 -0.78 1.65
C VAL A 329 8.44 0.36 1.01
N LEU A 330 7.79 1.20 1.81
CA LEU A 330 6.96 2.31 1.32
C LEU A 330 7.80 3.34 0.55
N LEU A 331 9.01 3.65 1.02
CA LEU A 331 9.92 4.57 0.35
C LEU A 331 10.43 4.08 -1.03
N ARG A 332 10.22 2.79 -1.35
CA ARG A 332 10.55 2.23 -2.68
C ARG A 332 9.44 2.45 -3.71
N ILE A 333 8.26 2.89 -3.28
CA ILE A 333 7.17 3.21 -4.18
C ILE A 333 7.40 4.59 -4.78
N ARG A 334 7.19 4.71 -6.09
CA ARG A 334 7.24 5.96 -6.84
C ARG A 334 5.92 6.16 -7.58
N CYS A 335 5.52 7.41 -7.75
CA CYS A 335 4.41 7.76 -8.63
C CYS A 335 4.95 8.12 -10.02
N THR A 336 4.34 7.57 -11.07
CA THR A 336 4.56 8.07 -12.43
C THR A 336 3.97 9.46 -12.55
N GLN A 337 4.78 10.45 -12.93
CA GLN A 337 4.25 11.73 -13.36
C GLN A 337 3.43 11.49 -14.64
N GLN A 338 2.14 11.82 -14.62
CA GLN A 338 1.41 12.05 -15.86
C GLN A 338 2.12 13.23 -16.53
N GLY A 339 2.88 12.95 -17.59
CA GLY A 339 3.52 13.99 -18.37
C GLY A 339 2.47 15.01 -18.78
N SER A 340 2.79 16.29 -18.59
CA SER A 340 2.34 17.29 -19.55
C SER A 340 2.79 16.79 -20.92
N GLU A 341 1.89 16.15 -21.66
CA GLU A 341 1.97 16.14 -23.12
C GLU A 341 1.77 17.60 -23.55
N GLY A 342 2.87 18.37 -23.52
CA GLY A 342 2.97 19.56 -24.35
C GLY A 342 2.79 19.14 -25.81
N PRO A 343 2.09 19.94 -26.63
CA PRO A 343 1.86 19.58 -28.02
C PRO A 343 3.20 19.34 -28.73
N CYS A 344 3.22 18.33 -29.59
CA CYS A 344 4.28 18.07 -30.57
C CYS A 344 4.82 19.37 -31.19
N ASP A 345 6.02 19.80 -30.82
CA ASP A 345 6.75 20.79 -31.60
C ASP A 345 7.43 20.09 -32.78
N THR A 346 6.65 19.91 -33.84
CA THR A 346 7.20 19.85 -35.20
C THR A 346 7.72 21.23 -35.58
N ASN A 347 9.05 21.34 -35.71
CA ASN A 347 9.79 21.99 -36.80
C ASN A 347 11.02 22.70 -36.28
N GLY A 348 12.19 22.18 -36.64
CA GLY A 348 13.41 22.95 -36.61
C GLY A 348 13.35 24.07 -37.64
N LEU A 349 13.67 25.29 -37.23
CA LEU A 349 14.26 26.33 -38.06
C LEU A 349 14.94 27.36 -37.16
N VAL A 350 16.28 27.36 -37.26
CA VAL A 350 17.18 28.53 -37.30
C VAL A 350 17.30 29.43 -36.05
N GLN A 351 18.58 29.61 -35.67
CA GLN A 351 19.14 30.60 -34.76
C GLN A 351 18.43 31.97 -34.74
N VAL A 352 18.46 32.66 -33.59
CA VAL A 352 19.26 33.89 -33.40
C VAL A 352 19.37 34.23 -31.91
N SER A 353 20.61 34.53 -31.52
CA SER A 353 21.10 35.08 -30.25
C SER A 353 20.48 36.43 -29.86
N LYS A 354 20.27 36.66 -28.55
CA LYS A 354 20.37 37.95 -27.79
C LYS A 354 19.88 37.67 -26.36
N LYS A 355 20.69 37.57 -25.31
CA LYS A 355 21.51 38.57 -24.57
C LYS A 355 20.74 39.83 -24.12
N LEU A 356 20.70 39.99 -22.79
CA LEU A 356 20.48 41.19 -21.95
C LEU A 356 19.15 41.95 -22.12
N ILE A 357 18.42 42.11 -21.01
CA ILE A 357 18.51 43.27 -20.09
C ILE A 357 18.21 42.77 -18.68
#